data_AF-A0A0R0GD18-F1
#
_entry.id   AF-A0A0R0GD18-F1
#
_cell.length_a   1.000
_cell.length_b   1.000
_cell.length_c   1.000
_cell.angle_alpha   90.00
_cell.angle_beta   90.00
_cell.angle_gamma   90.00
#
_symmetry.space_group_name_H-M   'P 1'
#
loop_
_entity.id
_entity.type
_entity.pdbx_description
1 polymer ?
#
loop_
_entity_poly.entity_id
_entity_poly.type
_entity_poly.pdbx_seq_one_letter_code
_entity_poly.pdbx_strand_id
1 'polypeptide(L)' 'MVHPILDQSFFLDNTHKMRLKEEFKIEPWTFEQHVGEAVIIPSGCPYQIRNPKISVTFVLKISYPIFLFLSQFKEQKL' A
#
# COMPACT_ATOMS: atom_id res chain seq x y z
N MET A 1 3.25 23.99 -1.68
CA MET A 1 2.08 23.26 -1.12
C MET A 1 2.48 21.80 -1.09
N VAL A 2 2.62 21.19 0.09
CA VAL A 2 3.08 19.79 0.24
C VAL A 2 1.84 18.94 0.43
N HIS A 3 1.64 17.92 -0.41
CA HIS A 3 0.52 16.99 -0.30
C HIS A 3 1.11 15.64 0.15
N PRO A 4 1.15 15.35 1.46
CA PRO A 4 1.92 14.22 2.00
C PRO A 4 1.50 12.85 1.45
N ILE A 5 0.27 12.72 0.96
CA ILE A 5 -0.24 11.50 0.29
C ILE A 5 0.30 11.38 -1.14
N LEU A 6 0.33 12.49 -1.89
CA LEU A 6 0.80 12.51 -3.29
C LEU A 6 2.32 12.46 -3.38
N ASP A 7 2.99 13.07 -2.40
CA ASP A 7 4.45 13.15 -2.34
C ASP A 7 5.08 11.82 -1.88
N GLN A 8 4.28 10.85 -1.41
CA GLN A 8 4.71 9.54 -0.89
C GLN A 8 5.89 9.61 0.10
N SER A 9 6.03 10.75 0.81
CA SER A 9 7.17 11.08 1.65
C SER A 9 7.00 10.62 3.10
N PHE A 10 5.78 10.21 3.48
CA PHE A 10 5.44 9.77 4.82
C PHE A 10 5.07 8.29 4.85
N PHE A 11 5.64 7.57 5.83
CA PHE A 11 5.22 6.23 6.21
C PHE A 11 4.49 6.29 7.56
N LEU A 12 3.32 5.63 7.67
CA LEU A 12 2.56 5.61 8.93
C LEU A 12 3.19 4.57 9.87
N ASP A 13 3.82 5.05 10.94
CA ASP A 13 4.26 4.20 12.03
C ASP A 13 3.09 3.87 12.97
N ASN A 14 3.36 3.11 14.03
CA ASN A 14 2.32 2.73 14.99
C ASN A 14 1.72 3.94 15.72
N THR A 15 2.51 4.99 15.96
CA THR A 15 2.05 6.23 16.59
C THR A 15 1.06 6.96 15.69
N HIS A 16 1.37 7.10 14.40
CA HIS A 16 0.49 7.69 13.41
C HIS A 16 -0.80 6.89 13.25
N LYS A 17 -0.72 5.55 13.23
CA LYS A 17 -1.90 4.67 13.16
C LYS A 17 -2.79 4.80 14.40
N MET A 18 -2.21 4.91 15.60
CA MET A 18 -2.99 5.14 16.83
C MET A 18 -3.71 6.50 16.78
N ARG A 19 -3.03 7.58 16.40
CA ARG A 19 -3.66 8.89 16.24
C ARG A 19 -4.79 8.89 15.21
N LEU A 20 -4.59 8.23 14.06
CA LEU A 20 -5.65 8.06 13.05
C LEU A 20 -6.90 7.39 13.63
N LYS A 21 -6.72 6.39 14.48
CA LYS A 21 -7.81 5.69 15.13
C LYS A 21 -8.50 6.56 16.20
N GLU A 22 -7.74 7.29 17.00
CA GLU A 22 -8.27 8.13 18.08
C GLU A 22 -8.96 9.40 17.55
N GLU A 23 -8.31 10.13 16.64
CA GLU A 23 -8.78 11.43 16.16
C GLU A 23 -9.80 11.30 15.03
N PHE A 24 -9.61 10.33 14.11
CA PHE A 24 -10.43 10.20 12.90
C PHE A 24 -11.25 8.92 12.84
N LYS A 25 -11.09 8.00 13.80
CA LYS A 25 -11.73 6.67 13.78
C LYS A 25 -11.39 5.87 12.54
N ILE A 26 -10.22 6.11 11.96
CA ILE A 26 -9.71 5.41 10.79
C ILE A 26 -8.72 4.34 11.26
N GLU A 27 -9.01 3.08 10.91
CA GLU A 27 -8.11 1.96 11.18
C GLU A 27 -7.56 1.40 9.86
N PRO A 28 -6.25 1.57 9.58
CA PRO A 28 -5.65 1.05 8.35
C PRO A 28 -5.40 -0.46 8.43
N TRP A 29 -5.70 -1.17 7.34
CA TRP A 29 -5.40 -2.60 7.21
C TRP A 29 -3.89 -2.81 7.04
N THR A 30 -3.30 -3.70 7.84
CA THR A 30 -1.91 -4.18 7.68
C THR A 30 -1.90 -5.69 7.47
N PHE A 31 -1.18 -6.19 6.47
CA PHE A 31 -0.98 -7.62 6.22
C PHE A 31 0.41 -7.86 5.60
N GLU A 32 0.90 -9.09 5.65
CA GLU A 32 2.17 -9.49 5.05
C GLU A 32 1.93 -10.11 3.67
N GLN A 33 2.67 -9.64 2.66
CA GLN A 33 2.68 -10.25 1.32
C GLN A 33 3.89 -11.20 1.18
N HIS A 34 3.59 -12.46 0.91
CA HIS A 34 4.53 -13.53 0.62
C HIS A 34 4.91 -13.58 -0.87
N VAL A 35 5.99 -14.30 -1.16
CA VAL A 35 6.44 -14.53 -2.54
C VAL A 35 5.40 -15.33 -3.29
N GLY A 36 5.04 -14.91 -4.50
CA GLY A 36 4.02 -15.56 -5.31
C GLY A 36 2.59 -15.10 -5.05
N GLU A 37 2.35 -14.25 -4.04
CA GLU A 37 1.04 -13.66 -3.78
C GLU A 37 0.81 -12.41 -4.64
N ALA A 38 -0.39 -12.32 -5.23
CA ALA A 38 -0.88 -11.12 -5.90
C ALA A 38 -1.84 -10.36 -4.97
N VAL A 39 -1.55 -9.07 -4.75
CA VAL A 39 -2.39 -8.16 -3.98
C VAL A 39 -3.11 -7.23 -4.94
N ILE A 40 -4.44 -7.17 -4.85
CA ILE A 40 -5.26 -6.25 -5.66
C ILE A 40 -5.71 -5.08 -4.77
N ILE A 41 -5.34 -3.88 -5.18
CA ILE A 41 -5.68 -2.62 -4.50
C ILE A 41 -6.64 -1.84 -5.40
N PRO A 42 -7.87 -1.53 -4.93
CA PRO A 42 -8.80 -0.67 -5.66
C PRO A 42 -8.24 0.75 -5.83
N SER A 43 -8.55 1.36 -6.97
CA SER A 43 -8.22 2.77 -7.18
C SER A 43 -8.89 3.67 -6.14
N GLY A 44 -8.15 4.67 -5.67
CA GLY A 44 -8.59 5.59 -4.62
C GLY A 44 -8.24 5.14 -3.20
N CYS A 45 -7.84 3.87 -2.99
CA CYS A 45 -7.36 3.41 -1.69
C CYS A 45 -5.88 3.80 -1.51
N PRO A 46 -5.52 4.67 -0.55
CA PRO A 46 -4.13 4.92 -0.21
C PRO A 46 -3.51 3.67 0.41
N TYR A 47 -2.31 3.31 -0.02
CA TYR A 47 -1.58 2.14 0.47
C TYR A 47 -0.10 2.48 0.67
N GLN A 48 0.56 1.71 1.54
CA GLN A 48 1.97 1.83 1.84
C GLN A 48 2.60 0.44 1.84
N ILE A 49 3.80 0.32 1.27
CA ILE A 49 4.53 -0.94 1.22
C ILE A 49 5.81 -0.81 2.02
N ARG A 50 6.12 -1.82 2.82
CA ARG A 50 7.41 -1.97 3.50
C ARG A 50 7.96 -3.36 3.23
N ASN A 51 9.17 -3.44 2.71
CA ASN A 51 9.84 -4.70 2.41
C ASN A 51 10.88 -5.01 3.50
N PRO A 52 10.64 -5.98 4.39
CA PRO A 52 11.60 -6.34 5.46
C PRO A 52 12.82 -7.12 4.93
N LYS A 53 12.72 -7.71 3.73
CA LYS A 53 13.80 -8.40 3.02
C LYS A 53 13.92 -7.87 1.60
N ILE A 54 15.08 -8.06 0.98
CA ILE A 54 15.29 -7.74 -0.45
C ILE A 54 14.23 -8.48 -1.26
N SER A 55 13.41 -7.72 -1.98
CA SER A 55 12.33 -8.24 -2.79
C SER A 55 12.07 -7.30 -3.95
N VAL A 56 11.61 -7.87 -5.05
CA VAL A 56 11.19 -7.15 -6.25
C VAL A 56 9.68 -7.17 -6.26
N THR A 57 9.07 -5.98 -6.26
CA THR A 57 7.61 -5.84 -6.39
C THR A 57 7.29 -5.34 -7.79
N PHE A 58 6.53 -6.12 -8.54
CA PHE A 58 5.95 -5.73 -9.80
C PHE A 58 4.57 -5.14 -9.56
N VAL A 59 4.30 -3.97 -10.15
CA VAL A 59 2.99 -3.31 -10.04
C VAL A 59 2.40 -3.19 -11.44
N LEU A 60 1.25 -3.81 -11.64
CA LEU A 60 0.46 -3.73 -12.87
C LEU A 60 -0.77 -2.86 -12.62
N LYS A 61 -0.98 -1.86 -13.46
CA LYS A 61 -2.22 -1.06 -13.46
C LYS A 61 -3.18 -1.65 -14.48
N ILE A 62 -4.37 -2.02 -14.03
CA ILE A 62 -5.43 -2.53 -14.89
C ILE A 62 -6.58 -1.52 -14.84
N SER A 63 -6.98 -1.02 -16.00
CA SER A 63 -8.10 -0.08 -16.14
C SER A 63 -9.22 -0.75 -16.91
N TYR A 64 -10.35 -0.95 -16.24
CA TYR A 64 -11.62 -1.28 -16.86
C TYR A 64 -12.52 -0.03 -16.86
N PRO A 65 -13.53 0.05 -17.75
CA PRO A 65 -14.41 1.21 -17.82
C PRO A 65 -15.08 1.59 -16.49
N ILE A 66 -15.28 0.62 -15.60
CA ILE A 66 -15.99 0.78 -14.32
C ILE A 66 -15.04 0.66 -13.12
N PHE A 67 -13.89 0.00 -13.29
CA PHE A 67 -12.99 -0.30 -12.19
C PHE A 67 -11.51 -0.11 -12.57
N LEU A 68 -10.79 0.62 -11.74
CA LEU A 68 -9.34 0.72 -11.81
C LEU A 68 -8.74 -0.04 -10.64
N PHE A 69 -7.77 -0.91 -10.93
CA PHE A 69 -7.08 -1.72 -9.93
C PHE A 69 -5.56 -1.63 -10.12
N LEU A 70 -4.85 -1.67 -9.00
CA LEU A 70 -3.41 -1.89 -8.95
C LEU A 70 -3.19 -3.32 -8.46
N SER A 71 -2.56 -4.15 -9.27
CA SER A 71 -2.12 -5.49 -8.87
C SER A 71 -0.64 -5.44 -8.53
N GLN A 72 -0.27 -5.91 -7.34
CA GLN A 72 1.11 -5.99 -6.89
C GLN A 72 1.52 -7.44 -6.72
N PHE A 73 2.61 -7.84 -7.36
CA PHE A 73 3.19 -9.17 -7.28
C PHE A 73 4.60 -9.09 -6.73
N LYS A 74 4.94 -9.94 -5.77
CA LYS A 74 6.24 -9.93 -5.09
C LYS A 74 7.04 -11.17 -5.44
N GLU A 75 8.26 -10.93 -5.91
CA GLU A 75 9.31 -11.94 -6.06
C GLU A 75 10.44 -11.70 -5.06
N GLN A 76 11.08 -12.77 -4.60
CA GLN A 76 12.37 -12.67 -3.94
C GLN A 76 13.47 -12.79 -4.97
N LYS A 77 14.38 -11.82 -4.95
CA LYS A 77 15.63 -11.93 -5.71
C LYS A 77 16.55 -12.87 -4.92
N LEU A 78 17.02 -13.92 -5.58
CA LEU A 78 18.00 -14.88 -5.04
C LEU A 78 19.30 -14.16 -4.67
#